data_AF-A3WFX5-F1
#
_entry.id   AF-A3WFX5-F1
#
_cell.length_a   1.000
_cell.length_b   1.000
_cell.length_c   1.000
_cell.angle_alpha   90.00
_cell.angle_beta   90.00
_cell.angle_gamma   90.00
#
_symmetry.space_group_name_H-M   'P 1'
#
loop_
_entity.id
_entity.type
_entity.pdbx_description
1 polymer ?
#
loop_
_entity_poly.entity_id
_entity_poly.type
_entity_poly.pdbx_seq_one_letter_code
_entity_poly.pdbx_strand_id
1 'polypeptide(L)'
;MANDGGASDTGASVEEILESIKKVMDRDSREAAFKTRARATPKTEEAREESEPEEEVLDLAEMELDEVVEVEGEDASEPLITEAVRGAMQENLAALAMLSEPPAKPQIVRSGETSLEGLTRELLRPMLAEWLDQNLPGMVEKMVQAEIARIAGKRS
;
A
#
# COMPACT_ATOMS: atom_id res chain seq x y z
N MET A 1 49.78 -11.43 22.62
CA MET A 1 48.75 -10.87 23.53
C MET A 1 47.97 -9.85 22.72
N ALA A 2 46.69 -10.13 22.51
CA ALA A 2 45.75 -9.29 21.79
C ALA A 2 45.31 -8.12 22.66
N ASN A 3 45.19 -6.93 22.09
CA ASN A 3 44.22 -5.95 22.56
C ASN A 3 43.79 -5.00 21.45
N ASP A 4 42.55 -4.56 21.63
CA ASP A 4 41.85 -3.43 21.02
C ASP A 4 41.17 -3.66 19.66
N GLY A 5 39.90 -4.09 19.77
CA GLY A 5 38.89 -3.89 18.75
C GLY A 5 38.29 -2.50 18.89
N GLY A 6 38.08 -1.82 17.77
CA GLY A 6 37.46 -0.49 17.75
C GLY A 6 37.23 0.00 16.33
N ALA A 7 36.10 -0.41 15.74
CA ALA A 7 35.32 0.35 14.75
C ALA A 7 34.10 -0.49 14.36
N SER A 8 33.03 -0.40 15.16
CA SER A 8 31.70 -0.90 14.82
C SER A 8 31.08 0.00 13.74
N ASP A 9 31.26 -0.38 12.48
CA ASP A 9 30.45 0.08 11.35
C ASP A 9 29.40 -0.97 11.04
N THR A 10 28.33 -0.99 11.85
CA THR A 10 27.08 -1.69 11.54
C THR A 10 25.98 -0.67 11.77
N GLY A 11 25.34 -0.26 10.68
CA GLY A 11 24.48 0.92 10.59
C GLY A 11 23.33 0.98 11.60
N ALA A 12 22.92 2.22 11.88
CA ALA A 12 21.72 2.69 12.60
C ALA A 12 21.15 1.72 13.66
N SER A 13 21.22 2.13 14.94
CA SER A 13 20.59 1.36 16.02
C SER A 13 19.10 1.16 15.74
N VAL A 14 18.53 0.03 16.14
CA VAL A 14 17.12 -0.30 15.90
C VAL A 14 16.20 0.80 16.43
N GLU A 15 16.56 1.43 17.54
CA GLU A 15 15.84 2.57 18.10
C GLU A 15 15.82 3.79 17.16
N GLU A 16 16.92 4.05 16.45
CA GLU A 16 17.05 5.14 15.48
C GLU A 16 16.19 4.88 14.23
N ILE A 17 16.09 3.63 13.80
CA ILE A 17 15.20 3.20 12.70
C ILE A 17 13.73 3.42 13.09
N LEU A 18 13.34 3.02 14.31
CA LEU A 18 11.97 3.20 14.79
C LEU A 18 11.61 4.68 14.98
N GLU A 19 12.55 5.49 15.45
CA GLU A 19 12.35 6.93 15.64
C GLU A 19 12.26 7.67 14.29
N SER A 20 13.00 7.24 13.28
CA SER A 20 12.90 7.75 11.91
C SER A 20 11.54 7.41 11.26
N ILE A 21 11.05 6.18 11.41
CA ILE A 21 9.73 5.76 10.89
C ILE A 21 8.62 6.56 11.57
N LYS A 22 8.67 6.72 12.90
CA LYS A 22 7.68 7.51 13.64
C LYS A 22 7.66 8.97 13.19
N LYS A 23 8.82 9.59 13.01
CA LYS A 23 8.94 10.99 12.56
C LYS A 23 8.41 11.21 11.14
N VAL A 24 8.56 10.23 10.25
CA VAL A 24 8.01 10.27 8.89
C VAL A 24 6.49 10.15 8.91
N MET A 25 5.94 9.23 9.71
CA MET A 25 4.48 9.07 9.85
C MET A 25 3.80 10.31 10.42
N ASP A 26 4.35 10.92 11.48
CA ASP A 26 3.77 12.14 12.06
C ASP A 26 3.84 13.33 11.08
N ARG A 27 4.89 13.41 10.26
CA ARG A 27 5.00 14.42 9.21
C ARG A 27 3.96 14.19 8.11
N ASP A 28 3.81 12.96 7.65
CA ASP A 28 2.84 12.61 6.60
C ASP A 28 1.38 12.73 7.07
N SER A 29 1.06 12.37 8.33
CA SER A 29 -0.27 12.60 8.90
C SER A 29 -0.60 14.08 9.06
N ARG A 30 0.37 14.91 9.43
CA ARG A 30 0.19 16.37 9.49
C ARG A 30 0.06 16.99 8.10
N GLU A 31 0.81 16.51 7.11
CA GLU A 31 0.68 16.94 5.71
C GLU A 31 -0.63 16.46 5.06
N ALA A 32 -1.12 15.27 5.40
CA ALA A 32 -2.42 14.78 4.96
C ALA A 32 -3.57 15.66 5.50
N ALA A 33 -3.51 16.03 6.78
CA ALA A 33 -4.46 16.97 7.40
C ALA A 33 -4.35 18.40 6.82
N PHE A 34 -3.16 18.82 6.40
CA PHE A 34 -2.96 20.11 5.74
C PHE A 34 -3.45 20.10 4.29
N LYS A 35 -3.29 18.99 3.56
CA LYS A 35 -3.76 18.84 2.17
C LYS A 35 -5.28 18.73 2.08
N THR A 36 -5.95 18.07 3.02
CA THR A 36 -7.42 18.08 3.10
C THR A 36 -7.96 19.49 3.36
N ARG A 37 -7.26 20.30 4.19
CA ARG A 37 -7.63 21.70 4.46
C ARG A 37 -7.25 22.68 3.35
N ALA A 38 -6.12 22.48 2.67
CA ALA A 38 -5.68 23.35 1.57
C ALA A 38 -6.47 23.12 0.26
N ARG A 39 -7.09 21.94 0.11
CA ARG A 39 -8.07 21.70 -0.97
C ARG A 39 -9.41 22.40 -0.71
N ALA A 40 -9.66 22.86 0.52
CA ALA A 40 -10.86 23.59 0.93
C ALA A 40 -10.71 25.13 0.90
N THR A 41 -9.71 25.66 0.20
CA THR A 41 -9.69 27.10 -0.14
C THR A 41 -9.36 27.29 -1.61
N PRO A 42 -10.33 27.59 -2.48
CA PRO A 42 -10.02 28.19 -3.76
C PRO A 42 -9.94 29.71 -3.54
N LYS A 43 -8.74 30.28 -3.70
CA LYS A 43 -8.62 31.70 -4.00
C LYS A 43 -8.05 31.82 -5.40
N THR A 44 -8.90 32.12 -6.38
CA THR A 44 -8.60 32.92 -7.59
C THR A 44 -9.93 33.29 -8.25
N GLU A 45 -10.21 34.59 -8.29
CA GLU A 45 -11.21 35.20 -9.17
C GLU A 45 -10.91 34.87 -10.64
N GLU A 46 -11.86 34.32 -11.38
CA GLU A 46 -12.41 34.90 -12.62
C GLU A 46 -13.42 33.95 -13.29
N ALA A 47 -14.58 34.53 -13.63
CA ALA A 47 -15.53 34.12 -14.67
C ALA A 47 -16.50 32.93 -14.44
N ARG A 48 -17.76 33.35 -14.23
CA ARG A 48 -19.01 32.86 -14.86
C ARG A 48 -19.87 31.90 -14.04
N GLU A 49 -21.00 32.48 -13.62
CA GLU A 49 -22.17 31.85 -13.02
C GLU A 49 -22.73 30.71 -13.89
N GLU A 50 -22.83 29.52 -13.31
CA GLU A 50 -23.90 28.55 -13.60
C GLU A 50 -24.11 27.71 -12.34
N SER A 51 -25.25 27.92 -11.71
CA SER A 51 -25.68 27.30 -10.46
C SER A 51 -26.08 25.84 -10.68
N GLU A 52 -25.34 24.90 -10.10
CA GLU A 52 -25.88 23.59 -9.74
C GLU A 52 -26.23 23.62 -8.24
N PRO A 53 -27.38 23.07 -7.81
CA PRO A 53 -27.69 23.01 -6.40
C PRO A 53 -26.69 22.06 -5.75
N GLU A 54 -25.77 22.63 -4.97
CA GLU A 54 -24.91 21.87 -4.08
C GLU A 54 -25.83 21.06 -3.16
N GLU A 55 -25.81 19.73 -3.29
CA GLU A 55 -26.29 18.87 -2.23
C GLU A 55 -25.42 19.17 -1.01
N GLU A 56 -25.95 20.03 -0.14
CA GLU A 56 -25.34 20.44 1.10
C GLU A 56 -25.16 19.17 1.95
N VAL A 57 -23.98 18.57 1.84
CA VAL A 57 -23.59 17.40 2.61
C VAL A 57 -23.63 17.81 4.08
N LEU A 58 -24.61 17.26 4.79
CA LEU A 58 -24.82 17.55 6.21
C LEU A 58 -23.59 17.09 7.00
N ASP A 59 -22.78 18.05 7.45
CA ASP A 59 -21.61 17.76 8.27
C ASP A 59 -22.05 17.42 9.70
N LEU A 60 -22.15 16.12 9.96
CA LEU A 60 -22.60 15.59 11.26
C LEU A 60 -21.63 15.94 12.40
N ALA A 61 -20.42 16.41 12.10
CA ALA A 61 -19.47 16.89 13.10
C ALA A 61 -19.72 18.36 13.51
N GLU A 62 -20.44 19.13 12.69
CA GLU A 62 -20.78 20.54 12.94
C GLU A 62 -22.20 20.71 13.52
N MET A 63 -23.03 19.65 13.49
CA MET A 63 -24.19 19.55 14.37
C MET A 63 -23.72 19.46 15.82
N GLU A 64 -23.67 20.62 16.48
CA GLU A 64 -23.44 20.75 17.91
C GLU A 64 -24.49 19.91 18.65
N LEU A 65 -24.04 18.95 19.48
CA LEU A 65 -24.84 18.02 20.30
C LEU A 65 -25.66 18.73 21.40
N ASP A 66 -26.02 20.00 21.19
CA ASP A 66 -26.55 20.90 22.22
C ASP A 66 -28.07 20.84 22.35
N GLU A 67 -28.73 20.02 21.52
CA GLU A 67 -30.11 19.59 21.76
C GLU A 67 -30.10 18.11 22.17
N VAL A 68 -29.80 17.86 23.45
CA VAL A 68 -30.33 16.67 24.11
C VAL A 68 -31.85 16.81 24.11
N VAL A 69 -32.49 16.40 23.02
CA VAL A 69 -33.90 16.05 23.08
C VAL A 69 -33.96 14.94 24.11
N GLU A 70 -34.41 15.27 25.32
CA GLU A 70 -34.93 14.28 26.26
C GLU A 70 -36.15 13.67 25.58
N VAL A 71 -35.90 12.71 24.69
CA VAL A 71 -36.91 11.75 24.30
C VAL A 71 -37.23 11.02 25.60
N GLU A 72 -38.36 11.36 26.21
CA GLU A 72 -38.90 10.61 27.34
C GLU A 72 -38.86 9.14 26.94
N GLY A 73 -37.92 8.41 27.54
CA GLY A 73 -37.57 7.06 27.17
C GLY A 73 -38.66 6.11 27.60
N GLU A 74 -39.72 6.00 26.82
CA GLU A 74 -40.51 4.78 26.77
C GLU A 74 -39.77 3.82 25.81
N ASP A 75 -38.91 3.01 26.44
CA ASP A 75 -38.17 1.87 25.91
C ASP A 75 -37.16 2.13 24.77
N ALA A 76 -36.02 2.75 25.13
CA ALA A 76 -34.77 2.64 24.37
C ALA A 76 -34.19 1.19 24.33
N SER A 77 -35.00 0.18 24.61
CA SER A 77 -34.64 -1.24 24.67
C SER A 77 -35.48 -2.11 23.74
N GLU A 78 -36.51 -1.58 23.07
CA GLU A 78 -37.27 -2.38 22.11
C GLU A 78 -36.45 -2.60 20.81
N PRO A 79 -36.20 -3.86 20.44
CA PRO A 79 -35.45 -4.15 19.22
C PRO A 79 -36.28 -3.75 18.00
N LEU A 80 -35.74 -2.82 17.21
CA LEU A 80 -36.33 -2.32 15.95
C LEU A 80 -36.51 -3.40 14.86
N ILE A 81 -35.92 -4.59 15.08
CA ILE A 81 -36.04 -5.74 14.19
C ILE A 81 -36.46 -6.96 15.00
N THR A 82 -37.24 -7.82 14.37
CA THR A 82 -37.63 -9.09 14.99
C THR A 82 -36.43 -10.02 15.13
N GLU A 83 -36.48 -10.92 16.10
CA GLU A 83 -35.40 -11.88 16.34
C GLU A 83 -35.19 -12.81 15.13
N ALA A 84 -36.26 -13.15 14.41
CA ALA A 84 -36.18 -13.92 13.18
C ALA A 84 -35.37 -13.20 12.08
N VAL A 85 -35.55 -11.88 11.93
CA VAL A 85 -34.79 -11.08 10.95
C VAL A 85 -33.33 -10.96 11.36
N ARG A 86 -33.06 -10.80 12.66
CA ARG A 86 -31.69 -10.78 13.21
C ARG A 86 -30.97 -12.11 12.95
N GLY A 87 -31.63 -13.24 13.22
CA GLY A 87 -31.08 -14.57 12.96
C GLY A 87 -30.73 -14.78 11.50
N ALA A 88 -31.64 -14.44 10.58
CA ALA A 88 -31.40 -14.54 9.14
C ALA A 88 -30.22 -13.66 8.67
N MET A 89 -30.06 -12.46 9.22
CA MET A 89 -28.92 -11.59 8.90
C MET A 89 -27.59 -12.19 9.38
N GLN A 90 -27.57 -12.77 10.60
CA GLN A 90 -26.38 -13.42 11.14
C GLN A 90 -25.99 -14.68 10.36
N GLU A 91 -26.96 -15.49 9.95
CA GLU A 91 -26.74 -16.68 9.12
C GLU A 91 -26.17 -16.31 7.74
N ASN A 92 -26.73 -15.29 7.09
CA ASN A 92 -26.22 -14.80 5.81
C ASN A 92 -24.80 -14.23 5.95
N LEU A 93 -24.54 -13.46 7.01
CA LEU A 93 -23.21 -12.92 7.29
C LEU A 93 -22.20 -14.03 7.57
N ALA A 94 -22.59 -15.08 8.31
CA ALA A 94 -21.76 -16.24 8.57
C ALA A 94 -21.45 -17.01 7.27
N ALA A 95 -22.43 -17.19 6.39
CA ALA A 95 -22.22 -17.81 5.08
C ALA A 95 -21.26 -16.99 4.19
N LEU A 96 -21.39 -15.66 4.20
CA LEU A 96 -20.47 -14.77 3.49
C LEU A 96 -19.07 -14.79 4.11
N ALA A 97 -18.94 -14.85 5.43
CA ALA A 97 -17.66 -14.97 6.11
C ALA A 97 -16.96 -16.29 5.75
N MET A 98 -17.70 -17.41 5.70
CA MET A 98 -17.17 -18.70 5.24
C MET A 98 -16.69 -18.67 3.79
N LEU A 99 -17.32 -17.87 2.92
CA LEU A 99 -16.88 -17.69 1.53
C LEU A 99 -15.70 -16.71 1.40
N SER A 100 -15.59 -15.75 2.33
CA SER A 100 -14.54 -14.73 2.36
C SER A 100 -13.30 -15.16 3.13
N GLU A 101 -13.35 -16.23 3.91
CA GLU A 101 -12.16 -16.81 4.54
C GLU A 101 -11.26 -17.42 3.45
N PRO A 102 -10.01 -16.94 3.29
CA PRO A 102 -9.07 -17.61 2.42
C PRO A 102 -8.82 -19.03 2.97
N PRO A 103 -8.95 -20.10 2.16
CA PRO A 103 -8.97 -21.49 2.64
C PRO A 103 -7.63 -21.99 3.22
N ALA A 104 -6.62 -21.15 3.36
CA ALA A 104 -5.33 -21.54 3.89
C ALA A 104 -4.65 -20.38 4.61
N LYS A 105 -4.22 -20.65 5.85
CA LYS A 105 -3.14 -19.88 6.50
C LYS A 105 -1.98 -19.78 5.51
N PRO A 106 -1.35 -18.61 5.31
CA PRO A 106 -0.23 -18.49 4.39
C PRO A 106 0.86 -19.47 4.84
N GLN A 107 0.99 -20.58 4.10
CA GLN A 107 2.14 -21.43 4.24
C GLN A 107 3.31 -20.60 3.76
N ILE A 108 4.18 -20.19 4.68
CA ILE A 108 5.48 -19.63 4.35
C ILE A 108 6.32 -20.80 3.82
N VAL A 109 5.95 -21.33 2.66
CA VAL A 109 6.84 -22.12 1.82
C VAL A 109 7.78 -21.13 1.18
N ARG A 110 9.06 -21.29 1.48
CA ARG A 110 10.23 -20.64 0.88
C ARG A 110 9.88 -19.51 -0.07
N SER A 111 10.00 -18.27 0.40
CA SER A 111 9.81 -17.01 -0.33
C SER A 111 9.89 -17.16 -1.85
N GLY A 112 8.76 -17.42 -2.52
CA GLY A 112 8.74 -17.51 -3.99
C GLY A 112 7.77 -18.51 -4.64
N GLU A 113 7.37 -19.61 -3.99
CA GLU A 113 6.62 -20.67 -4.70
C GLU A 113 5.09 -20.45 -4.74
N THR A 114 4.53 -19.62 -3.86
CA THR A 114 3.12 -19.18 -3.90
C THR A 114 2.96 -17.67 -3.70
N SER A 115 4.03 -16.92 -3.95
CA SER A 115 4.04 -15.45 -3.92
C SER A 115 3.72 -14.87 -5.30
N LEU A 116 3.20 -13.65 -5.37
CA LEU A 116 3.06 -12.86 -6.60
C LEU A 116 4.37 -12.82 -7.41
N GLU A 117 5.53 -12.90 -6.74
CA GLU A 117 6.84 -13.02 -7.38
C GLU A 117 6.96 -14.28 -8.26
N GLY A 118 6.39 -15.41 -7.83
CA GLY A 118 6.36 -16.65 -8.61
C GLY A 118 5.59 -16.47 -9.92
N LEU A 119 4.37 -15.93 -9.83
CA LEU A 119 3.52 -15.64 -11.01
C LEU A 119 4.16 -14.62 -11.96
N THR A 120 4.71 -13.53 -11.43
CA THR A 120 5.40 -12.53 -12.26
C THR A 120 6.65 -13.10 -12.92
N ARG A 121 7.41 -13.96 -12.23
CA ARG A 121 8.56 -14.66 -12.80
C ARG A 121 8.15 -15.63 -13.91
N GLU A 122 7.06 -16.36 -13.74
CA GLU A 122 6.52 -17.25 -14.78
C GLU A 122 6.12 -16.47 -16.04
N LEU A 123 5.50 -15.30 -15.87
CA LEU A 123 5.11 -14.42 -16.98
C LEU A 123 6.30 -13.73 -17.66
N LEU A 124 7.31 -13.30 -16.90
CA LEU A 124 8.48 -12.60 -17.44
C LEU A 124 9.50 -13.53 -18.10
N ARG A 125 9.54 -14.80 -17.71
CA ARG A 125 10.50 -15.78 -18.26
C ARG A 125 10.46 -15.91 -19.79
N PRO A 126 9.31 -16.08 -20.46
CA PRO A 126 9.27 -16.16 -21.93
C PRO A 126 9.70 -14.87 -22.61
N MET A 127 9.31 -13.70 -22.08
CA MET A 127 9.66 -12.40 -22.67
C MET A 127 11.16 -12.12 -22.59
N LEU A 128 11.79 -12.47 -21.46
CA LEU A 128 13.24 -12.33 -21.29
C LEU A 128 14.00 -13.32 -22.15
N ALA A 129 13.50 -14.55 -22.32
CA ALA A 129 14.13 -15.54 -23.20
C ALA A 129 14.17 -15.07 -24.66
N GLU A 130 13.02 -14.62 -25.19
CA GLU A 130 12.94 -14.08 -26.55
C GLU A 130 13.84 -12.84 -26.73
N TRP A 131 13.86 -11.94 -25.75
CA TRP A 131 14.73 -10.77 -25.81
C TRP A 131 16.21 -11.16 -25.82
N LEU A 132 16.61 -12.13 -24.99
CA LEU A 132 17.99 -12.63 -24.96
C LEU A 132 18.36 -13.27 -26.29
N ASP A 133 17.49 -14.08 -26.89
CA ASP A 133 17.74 -14.72 -28.18
C ASP A 133 17.99 -13.69 -29.29
N GLN A 134 17.28 -12.55 -29.26
CA GLN A 134 17.42 -11.50 -30.27
C GLN A 134 18.63 -10.57 -30.03
N ASN A 135 18.98 -10.29 -28.77
CA ASN A 135 19.93 -9.21 -28.43
C ASN A 135 21.30 -9.72 -27.96
N LEU A 136 21.37 -10.93 -27.39
CA LEU A 136 22.60 -11.48 -26.84
C LEU A 136 23.66 -11.80 -27.91
N PRO A 137 23.34 -12.36 -29.09
CA PRO A 137 24.34 -12.69 -30.10
C PRO A 137 25.20 -11.49 -30.51
N GLY A 138 24.55 -10.35 -30.82
CA GLY A 138 25.26 -9.13 -31.23
C GLY A 138 26.11 -8.51 -30.11
N MET A 139 25.71 -8.69 -28.85
CA MET A 139 26.50 -8.24 -27.70
C MET A 139 27.74 -9.10 -27.49
N VAL A 140 27.60 -10.41 -27.64
CA VAL A 140 28.71 -11.38 -27.53
C VAL A 140 29.71 -11.19 -28.67
N GLU A 141 29.26 -11.00 -29.91
CA GLU A 141 30.17 -10.76 -31.05
C GLU A 141 31.07 -9.54 -30.82
N LYS A 142 30.52 -8.43 -30.32
CA LYS A 142 31.28 -7.23 -30.00
C LYS A 142 32.32 -7.48 -28.92
N MET A 143 31.95 -8.20 -27.85
CA MET A 143 32.87 -8.57 -26.77
C MET A 143 33.97 -9.51 -27.27
N VAL A 144 33.63 -10.50 -28.10
CA VAL A 144 34.59 -11.44 -28.69
C VAL A 144 35.54 -10.72 -29.65
N GLN A 145 35.06 -9.82 -30.50
CA GLN A 145 35.90 -9.02 -31.39
C GLN A 145 36.89 -8.16 -30.61
N ALA A 146 36.43 -7.49 -29.54
CA ALA A 146 37.29 -6.72 -28.65
C ALA A 146 38.37 -7.61 -27.98
N GLU A 147 37.98 -8.81 -27.55
CA GLU A 147 38.88 -9.76 -26.90
C GLU A 147 39.92 -10.32 -27.88
N ILE A 148 39.54 -10.65 -29.11
CA ILE A 148 40.47 -11.10 -30.17
C ILE A 148 41.44 -9.97 -30.52
N ALA A 149 40.96 -8.75 -30.72
CA ALA A 149 41.81 -7.59 -31.03
C ALA A 149 42.85 -7.34 -29.94
N ARG A 150 42.44 -7.45 -28.67
CA ARG A 150 43.33 -7.32 -27.50
C ARG A 150 44.41 -8.39 -27.47
N ILE A 151 44.07 -9.65 -27.75
CA ILE A 151 45.04 -10.76 -27.76
C ILE A 151 45.97 -10.66 -28.98
N ALA A 152 45.45 -10.28 -30.14
CA ALA A 152 46.22 -10.12 -31.37
C ALA A 152 47.25 -8.99 -31.24
N GLY A 153 46.84 -7.83 -30.70
CA GLY A 153 47.74 -6.69 -30.46
C GLY A 153 48.81 -6.93 -29.38
N LYS A 154 48.67 -7.99 -28.58
CA LYS A 154 49.66 -8.36 -27.55
C LYS A 154 50.67 -9.41 -28.02
N ARG A 155 50.48 -9.97 -29.22
CA ARG A 155 51.39 -10.95 -29.87
C ARG A 155 52.21 -10.36 -31.02
N SER A 156 52.08 -9.06 -31.31
CA SER A 156 52.96 -8.32 -32.22
C SER A 156 54.00 -7.51 -31.44
#